data_AF-A0A399RT32-F1
#
_entry.id   AF-A0A399RT32-F1
#
_cell.length_a   1.000
_cell.length_b   1.000
_cell.length_c   1.000
_cell.angle_alpha   90.00
_cell.angle_beta   90.00
_cell.angle_gamma   90.00
#
_symmetry.space_group_name_H-M   'P 1'
#
loop_
_entity.id
_entity.type
_entity.pdbx_description
1 polymer ?
#
loop_
_entity_poly.entity_id
_entity_poly.type
_entity_poly.pdbx_seq_one_letter_code
_entity_poly.pdbx_strand_id
1 'polypeptide(L)'
;MKNYTLLRFVKLNLYFFVMYSLLTALWYGLSGKFAGAAGTVLQEIALNAAVFSLLFSVTILLWYRRTELRVPVQKYKPEQLRQKIEEAGYLKVSGHKHAYEVYKPAPPKAPALAGKIFVQKTANFYVLQGPTKYLKGINGKV
;
A
#
# COMPACT_ATOMS: atom_id res chain seq x y z
N MET A 1 -10.89 -8.88 -10.29
CA MET A 1 -9.91 -8.39 -9.29
C MET A 1 -10.21 -7.00 -8.68
N LYS A 2 -11.13 -6.18 -9.24
CA LYS A 2 -11.42 -4.82 -8.70
C LYS A 2 -11.95 -4.82 -7.26
N ASN A 3 -12.71 -5.85 -6.85
CA ASN A 3 -13.35 -5.89 -5.52
C ASN A 3 -12.45 -6.45 -4.40
N TYR A 4 -11.40 -7.21 -4.73
CA TYR A 4 -10.56 -7.86 -3.71
C TYR A 4 -9.68 -6.84 -2.96
N THR A 5 -9.17 -5.83 -3.68
CA THR A 5 -8.40 -4.74 -3.08
C THR A 5 -9.29 -3.84 -2.21
N LEU A 6 -10.52 -3.55 -2.68
CA LEU A 6 -11.50 -2.78 -1.92
C LEU A 6 -11.88 -3.48 -0.60
N LEU A 7 -12.18 -4.79 -0.67
CA LEU A 7 -12.54 -5.57 0.51
C LEU A 7 -11.40 -5.64 1.54
N ARG A 8 -10.15 -5.79 1.08
CA ARG A 8 -8.98 -5.82 1.96
C ARG A 8 -8.74 -4.46 2.63
N PHE A 9 -9.01 -3.38 1.91
CA PHE A 9 -8.94 -2.01 2.43
C PHE A 9 -10.02 -1.73 3.49
N VAL A 10 -11.28 -2.10 3.20
CA VAL A 10 -12.38 -1.96 4.16
C VAL A 10 -12.10 -2.76 5.44
N LYS A 11 -11.62 -4.00 5.32
CA LYS A 11 -11.23 -4.81 6.48
C LYS A 11 -10.13 -4.13 7.30
N LEU A 12 -9.08 -3.62 6.65
CA LEU A 12 -7.97 -2.95 7.32
C LEU A 12 -8.42 -1.69 8.07
N ASN A 13 -9.30 -0.89 7.47
CA ASN A 13 -9.86 0.30 8.13
C ASN A 13 -10.77 -0.05 9.30
N LEU A 14 -11.55 -1.13 9.18
CA LEU A 14 -12.39 -1.61 10.27
C LEU A 14 -11.52 -2.07 11.45
N TYR A 15 -10.44 -2.83 11.18
CA TYR A 15 -9.48 -3.22 12.22
C TYR A 15 -8.85 -2.01 12.90
N PHE A 16 -8.44 -1.00 12.13
CA PHE A 16 -7.85 0.22 12.68
C PHE A 16 -8.85 1.00 13.54
N PHE A 17 -10.09 1.17 13.05
CA PHE A 17 -11.16 1.85 13.77
C PHE A 17 -11.47 1.17 15.11
N VAL A 18 -11.66 -0.16 15.10
CA VAL A 18 -11.97 -0.94 16.30
C VAL A 18 -10.79 -0.89 17.28
N MET A 19 -9.57 -1.11 16.80
CA MET A 19 -8.39 -1.12 17.67
C MET A 19 -8.15 0.25 18.30
N TYR A 20 -8.24 1.32 17.51
CA TYR A 20 -8.10 2.68 18.02
C TYR A 20 -9.18 2.98 19.07
N SER A 21 -10.45 2.67 18.78
CA SER A 21 -11.55 2.89 19.72
C SER A 21 -11.34 2.14 21.04
N LEU A 22 -10.91 0.89 21.00
CA LEU A 22 -10.61 0.09 22.20
C LEU A 22 -9.45 0.69 23.00
N LEU A 23 -8.38 1.09 22.33
CA LEU A 23 -7.20 1.68 23.00
C LEU A 23 -7.56 3.01 23.67
N THR A 24 -8.32 3.85 22.98
CA THR A 24 -8.78 5.14 23.51
C THR A 24 -9.76 4.95 24.67
N ALA A 25 -10.67 3.98 24.58
CA ALA A 25 -11.58 3.64 25.66
C ALA A 25 -10.82 3.15 26.92
N LEU A 26 -9.83 2.26 26.75
CA LEU A 26 -8.96 1.82 27.84
C LEU A 26 -8.21 3.00 28.48
N TRP A 27 -7.62 3.87 27.66
CA TRP A 27 -6.92 5.06 28.14
C TRP A 27 -7.84 6.00 28.91
N TYR A 28 -9.06 6.24 28.42
CA TYR A 28 -10.04 7.10 29.09
C TYR A 28 -10.59 6.49 30.37
N GLY A 29 -10.68 5.14 30.43
CA GLY A 29 -10.97 4.38 31.64
C GLY A 29 -9.91 4.62 32.72
N LEU A 30 -8.63 4.47 32.35
CA LEU A 30 -7.50 4.72 33.26
C LEU A 30 -7.39 6.19 33.69
N SER A 31 -7.78 7.12 32.82
CA SER A 31 -7.72 8.56 33.09
C SER A 31 -8.92 9.11 33.88
N GLY A 32 -9.88 8.26 34.27
CA GLY A 32 -11.08 8.67 35.02
C GLY A 32 -12.07 9.52 34.21
N LYS A 33 -11.90 9.64 32.88
CA LYS A 33 -12.75 10.47 32.02
C LYS A 33 -14.20 9.99 31.92
N PHE A 34 -14.48 8.73 32.27
CA PHE A 34 -15.83 8.17 32.29
C PHE A 34 -16.66 8.55 33.53
N ALA A 35 -16.08 9.22 34.53
CA ALA A 35 -16.77 9.58 35.77
C ALA A 35 -17.89 10.63 35.61
N GLY A 36 -17.96 11.28 34.43
CA GLY A 36 -19.03 12.22 34.08
C GLY A 36 -20.09 11.59 33.16
N ALA A 37 -20.28 12.17 31.98
CA ALA A 37 -21.24 11.72 30.98
C ALA A 37 -20.64 10.67 30.03
N ALA A 38 -20.73 9.38 30.39
CA ALA A 38 -20.19 8.30 29.59
C ALA A 38 -20.68 8.31 28.11
N GLY A 39 -21.90 8.78 27.85
CA GLY A 39 -22.46 8.91 26.51
C GLY A 39 -21.74 9.93 25.61
N THR A 40 -21.35 11.10 26.15
CA THR A 40 -20.61 12.10 25.37
C THR A 40 -19.17 11.65 25.14
N VAL A 41 -18.57 10.99 26.13
CA VAL A 41 -17.23 10.40 26.02
C VAL A 41 -17.16 9.32 24.95
N LEU A 42 -18.18 8.46 24.84
CA LEU A 42 -18.26 7.47 23.76
C LEU A 42 -18.42 8.11 22.38
N GLN A 43 -19.20 9.19 22.27
CA GLN A 43 -19.31 9.95 21.02
C GLN A 43 -17.98 10.58 20.62
N GLU A 44 -17.23 11.16 21.57
CA GLU A 44 -15.89 11.69 21.33
C GLU A 44 -14.92 10.61 20.83
N ILE A 45 -14.92 9.43 21.47
CA ILE A 45 -14.08 8.29 21.05
C ILE A 45 -14.45 7.87 19.62
N ALA A 46 -15.75 7.72 19.32
CA ALA A 46 -16.22 7.32 18.00
C ALA A 46 -15.87 8.35 16.91
N LEU A 47 -16.03 9.65 17.20
CA LEU A 47 -15.67 10.73 16.29
C LEU A 47 -14.16 10.74 16.01
N ASN A 48 -13.34 10.67 17.06
CA ASN A 48 -11.88 10.63 16.92
C ASN A 48 -11.46 9.39 16.14
N ALA A 49 -12.00 8.21 16.47
CA ALA A 49 -11.73 6.97 15.74
C ALA A 49 -12.11 7.08 14.25
N ALA A 50 -13.22 7.73 13.93
CA ALA A 50 -13.66 7.94 12.55
C ALA A 50 -12.68 8.87 11.80
N VAL A 51 -12.27 9.99 12.41
CA VAL A 51 -11.29 10.91 11.83
C VAL A 51 -9.94 10.23 11.61
N PHE A 52 -9.43 9.52 12.61
CA PHE A 52 -8.16 8.79 12.48
C PHE A 52 -8.24 7.66 11.46
N SER A 53 -9.35 6.93 11.39
CA SER A 53 -9.56 5.90 10.36
C SER A 53 -9.63 6.50 8.95
N LEU A 54 -10.22 7.68 8.79
CA LEU A 54 -10.24 8.41 7.52
C LEU A 54 -8.83 8.90 7.13
N LEU A 55 -8.09 9.50 8.07
CA LEU A 55 -6.71 9.91 7.82
C LEU A 55 -5.80 8.74 7.45
N PHE A 56 -5.94 7.62 8.17
CA PHE A 56 -5.23 6.38 7.88
C PHE A 56 -5.59 5.83 6.49
N SER A 57 -6.88 5.81 6.14
CA SER A 57 -7.40 5.42 4.83
C SER A 57 -6.74 6.24 3.71
N VAL A 58 -6.76 7.57 3.84
CA VAL A 58 -6.16 8.49 2.86
C VAL A 58 -4.66 8.26 2.76
N THR A 59 -3.98 8.11 3.89
CA THR A 59 -2.52 7.87 3.94
C THR A 59 -2.14 6.58 3.19
N ILE A 60 -2.84 5.48 3.45
CA ILE A 60 -2.62 4.22 2.74
C ILE A 60 -2.88 4.36 1.24
N LEU A 61 -3.95 5.06 0.86
CA LEU A 61 -4.32 5.25 -0.54
C LEU A 61 -3.25 6.07 -1.28
N LEU A 62 -2.67 7.07 -0.63
CA LEU A 62 -1.56 7.86 -1.17
C LEU A 62 -0.26 7.06 -1.24
N TRP A 63 0.11 6.34 -0.18
CA TRP A 63 1.35 5.56 -0.10
C TRP A 63 1.39 4.38 -1.07
N TYR A 64 0.27 3.67 -1.21
CA TYR A 64 0.17 2.47 -2.04
C TYR A 64 -0.57 2.72 -3.35
N ARG A 65 -0.69 3.99 -3.76
CA ARG A 65 -1.24 4.39 -5.05
C ARG A 65 -0.52 3.65 -6.15
N ARG A 66 -1.28 2.91 -6.97
CA ARG A 66 -0.74 2.22 -8.14
C ARG A 66 -0.71 3.16 -9.34
N THR A 67 0.33 3.05 -10.14
CA THR A 67 0.49 3.75 -11.41
C THR A 67 0.95 2.79 -12.48
N GLU A 68 0.72 3.17 -13.72
CA GLU A 68 1.38 2.60 -14.88
C GLU A 68 2.56 3.51 -15.25
N LEU A 69 3.72 2.91 -15.52
CA LEU A 69 4.90 3.58 -16.02
C LEU A 69 5.31 2.92 -17.34
N ARG A 70 5.46 3.73 -18.38
CA ARG A 70 5.95 3.28 -19.69
C ARG A 70 7.41 3.69 -19.84
N VAL A 71 8.27 2.70 -20.02
CA VAL A 71 9.70 2.91 -20.21
C VAL A 71 10.08 2.47 -21.62
N PRO A 72 10.70 3.33 -22.45
CA PRO A 72 11.12 2.94 -23.80
C PRO A 72 12.10 1.77 -23.76
N VAL A 73 11.98 0.79 -24.66
CA VAL A 73 12.90 -0.38 -24.69
C VAL A 73 14.35 0.04 -24.94
N GLN A 74 14.56 1.18 -25.59
CA GLN A 74 15.89 1.76 -25.84
C GLN A 74 16.57 2.28 -24.57
N LYS A 75 15.81 2.59 -23.52
CA LYS A 75 16.34 3.22 -22.28
C LYS A 75 17.11 2.24 -21.41
N TYR A 76 16.72 0.96 -21.40
CA TYR A 76 17.36 -0.08 -20.58
C TYR A 76 17.41 -1.41 -21.33
N LYS A 77 18.53 -2.11 -21.22
CA LYS A 77 18.58 -3.55 -21.56
C LYS A 77 17.66 -4.33 -20.59
N PRO A 78 17.10 -5.48 -21.01
CA PRO A 78 16.23 -6.30 -20.15
C PRO A 78 16.83 -6.61 -18.77
N GLU A 79 18.13 -6.90 -18.71
CA GLU A 79 18.84 -7.21 -17.46
C GLU A 79 19.01 -5.99 -16.56
N GLN A 80 19.25 -4.80 -17.15
CA GLN A 80 19.36 -3.56 -16.39
C GLN A 80 18.02 -3.17 -15.76
N LEU A 81 16.91 -3.37 -16.49
CA LEU A 81 15.57 -3.13 -15.94
C LEU A 81 15.29 -4.08 -14.77
N ARG A 82 15.65 -5.36 -14.91
CA ARG A 82 15.52 -6.35 -13.84
C ARG A 82 16.34 -5.97 -12.61
N GLN A 83 17.60 -5.58 -12.79
CA GLN A 83 18.47 -5.16 -11.70
C GLN A 83 17.89 -3.97 -10.94
N LYS A 84 17.36 -2.95 -11.63
CA LYS A 84 16.68 -1.81 -10.99
C LYS A 84 15.44 -2.21 -10.19
N ILE A 85 14.69 -3.19 -10.67
CA ILE A 85 13.51 -3.71 -9.95
C ILE A 85 13.96 -4.46 -8.67
N GLU A 86 15.04 -5.24 -8.76
CA GLU A 86 15.65 -5.94 -7.63
C GLU A 86 16.25 -4.98 -6.59
N GLU A 87 16.91 -3.90 -7.04
CA GLU A 87 17.39 -2.80 -6.19
C GLU A 87 16.26 -2.10 -5.43
N ALA A 88 15.10 -1.92 -6.09
CA ALA A 88 13.89 -1.41 -5.46
C ALA A 88 13.26 -2.40 -4.44
N GLY A 89 13.86 -3.58 -4.26
CA GLY A 89 13.43 -4.58 -3.28
C GLY A 89 12.42 -5.58 -3.81
N TYR A 90 12.36 -5.83 -5.12
CA TYR A 90 11.40 -6.76 -5.71
C TYR A 90 12.08 -7.95 -6.38
N LEU A 91 11.64 -9.15 -6.05
CA LEU A 91 12.17 -10.39 -6.60
C LEU A 91 11.23 -10.96 -7.66
N LYS A 92 11.82 -11.45 -8.76
CA LYS A 92 11.08 -12.11 -9.83
C LYS A 92 10.46 -13.40 -9.30
N VAL A 93 9.17 -13.60 -9.56
CA VAL A 93 8.47 -14.84 -9.24
C VAL A 93 8.69 -15.81 -10.39
N SER A 94 9.43 -16.89 -10.14
CA SER A 94 9.53 -18.02 -11.07
C SER A 94 8.21 -18.80 -11.09
N GLY A 95 7.75 -19.21 -12.28
CA GLY A 95 6.67 -20.19 -12.41
C GLY A 95 5.30 -19.73 -12.92
N HIS A 96 5.18 -18.61 -13.65
CA HIS A 96 3.90 -18.24 -14.28
C HIS A 96 3.97 -18.10 -15.81
N LYS A 97 3.15 -18.92 -16.49
CA LYS A 97 2.80 -18.84 -17.93
C LYS A 97 1.88 -17.64 -18.22
N HIS A 98 2.27 -16.44 -17.83
CA HIS A 98 1.49 -15.24 -18.12
C HIS A 98 2.26 -14.31 -19.04
N ALA A 99 1.54 -13.52 -19.85
CA ALA A 99 2.09 -12.48 -20.73
C ALA A 99 2.85 -11.36 -20.00
N TYR A 100 3.02 -11.49 -18.68
CA TYR A 100 3.59 -10.50 -17.77
C TYR A 100 4.63 -11.17 -16.86
N GLU A 101 5.77 -10.52 -16.71
CA GLU A 101 6.73 -10.87 -15.66
C GLU A 101 6.27 -10.26 -14.34
N VAL A 102 6.16 -11.08 -13.29
CA VAL A 102 5.63 -10.66 -11.99
C VAL A 102 6.75 -10.61 -10.98
N TYR A 103 6.84 -9.49 -10.26
CA TYR A 103 7.80 -9.27 -9.20
C TYR A 103 7.09 -9.04 -7.86
N LYS A 104 7.51 -9.74 -6.81
CA LYS A 104 6.96 -9.62 -5.45
C LYS A 104 7.90 -8.77 -4.58
N PRO A 105 7.35 -7.97 -3.65
CA PRO A 105 8.17 -7.23 -2.70
C PRO A 105 8.89 -8.19 -1.75
N ALA A 106 10.17 -7.93 -1.50
CA ALA A 106 11.02 -8.62 -0.56
C ALA A 106 11.40 -7.66 0.58
N PRO A 107 10.88 -7.88 1.81
CA PRO A 107 11.31 -7.14 2.99
C PRO A 107 12.82 -7.33 3.24
N PRO A 108 13.55 -6.33 3.78
CA PRO A 108 13.07 -5.05 4.30
C PRO A 108 12.95 -3.92 3.24
N LYS A 109 13.50 -4.10 2.03
CA LYS A 109 13.61 -3.03 1.02
C LYS A 109 12.27 -2.59 0.43
N ALA A 110 11.37 -3.54 0.18
CA ALA A 110 9.98 -3.26 -0.17
C ALA A 110 9.04 -3.88 0.89
N PRO A 111 8.13 -3.10 1.48
CA PRO A 111 7.19 -3.61 2.47
C PRO A 111 6.25 -4.60 1.80
N ALA A 112 5.83 -5.65 2.52
CA ALA A 112 4.91 -6.66 2.01
C ALA A 112 3.60 -6.05 1.47
N LEU A 113 3.18 -4.92 2.04
CA LEU A 113 2.00 -4.16 1.63
C LEU A 113 2.15 -3.39 0.33
N ALA A 114 3.37 -3.20 -0.19
CA ALA A 114 3.59 -2.53 -1.47
C ALA A 114 2.84 -3.23 -2.61
N GLY A 115 2.65 -4.55 -2.52
CA GLY A 115 2.01 -5.32 -3.58
C GLY A 115 2.97 -5.59 -4.74
N LYS A 116 2.51 -6.33 -5.74
CA LYS A 116 3.37 -6.83 -6.84
C LYS A 116 3.60 -5.77 -7.92
N ILE A 117 4.74 -5.85 -8.60
CA ILE A 117 5.01 -5.16 -9.86
C ILE A 117 4.77 -6.14 -11.01
N PHE A 118 4.07 -5.68 -12.04
CA PHE A 118 3.82 -6.42 -13.27
C PHE A 118 4.55 -5.72 -14.41
N VAL A 119 5.32 -6.49 -15.18
CA VAL A 119 6.09 -5.97 -16.32
C VAL A 119 5.60 -6.66 -17.59
N GLN A 120 5.11 -5.85 -18.53
CA GLN A 120 4.76 -6.30 -19.87
C GLN A 120 5.77 -5.73 -20.86
N LYS A 121 6.31 -6.58 -21.74
CA LYS A 121 7.13 -6.12 -22.86
C LYS A 121 6.24 -5.93 -24.09
N THR A 122 6.23 -4.73 -24.65
CA THR A 122 5.62 -4.42 -25.96
C THR A 122 6.73 -4.13 -26.97
N ALA A 123 6.38 -3.88 -28.24
CA ALA A 123 7.36 -3.57 -29.29
C ALA A 123 8.23 -2.35 -28.95
N ASN A 124 7.63 -1.31 -28.36
CA ASN A 124 8.29 -0.02 -28.14
C ASN A 124 8.54 0.30 -26.65
N PHE A 125 7.81 -0.36 -25.74
CA PHE A 125 7.86 -0.03 -24.30
C PHE A 125 7.87 -1.27 -23.39
N TYR A 126 8.53 -1.12 -22.25
CA TYR A 126 8.24 -1.86 -21.04
C TYR A 126 7.12 -1.15 -20.27
N VAL A 127 5.98 -1.81 -20.10
CA VAL A 127 4.85 -1.33 -19.31
C VAL A 127 4.96 -1.91 -17.91
N LEU A 128 5.28 -1.07 -16.93
CA LEU A 128 5.38 -1.43 -15.52
C LEU A 128 4.13 -0.97 -14.78
N GLN A 129 3.41 -1.89 -14.16
CA GLN A 129 2.26 -1.59 -13.30
C GLN A 129 2.58 -1.97 -11.86
N GLY A 130 2.44 -1.03 -10.93
CA GLY A 130 2.91 -1.20 -9.57
C GLY A 130 2.77 0.06 -8.72
N PRO A 131 3.37 0.09 -7.52
CA PRO A 131 3.20 1.21 -6.60
C PRO A 131 4.06 2.40 -7.01
N THR A 132 3.47 3.59 -6.98
CA THR A 132 4.03 4.82 -7.55
C THR A 132 5.42 5.15 -6.99
N LYS A 133 5.61 5.02 -5.67
CA LYS A 133 6.89 5.29 -5.00
C LYS A 133 8.06 4.49 -5.59
N TYR A 134 7.83 3.20 -5.86
CA TYR A 134 8.87 2.31 -6.38
C TYR A 134 9.05 2.46 -7.89
N LEU A 135 7.96 2.70 -8.64
CA LEU A 135 8.06 2.91 -10.09
C LEU A 135 8.77 4.22 -10.44
N LYS A 136 8.55 5.31 -9.69
CA LYS A 136 9.27 6.58 -9.88
C LYS A 136 10.79 6.43 -9.76
N GLY A 137 11.24 5.67 -8.76
CA GLY A 137 12.67 5.35 -8.58
C GLY A 137 13.28 4.61 -9.78
N ILE A 138 12.54 3.70 -10.41
CA ILE A 138 13.01 2.96 -11.59
C ILE A 138 13.21 3.91 -12.79
N ASN A 139 12.37 4.94 -12.95
CA ASN A 139 12.46 5.90 -14.06
C ASN A 139 13.56 6.97 -13.88
N GLY A 140 14.13 7.10 -12.68
CA GLY A 140 15.10 8.14 -12.34
C GLY A 140 14.50 9.53 -12.06
N LYS A 141 13.17 9.61 -11.82
CA LYS A 141 12.53 10.83 -11.33
C LYS A 141 12.28 10.64 -9.83
N VAL A 142 13.17 11.16 -9.00
CA VAL A 142 12.95 11.31 -7.55
C VAL A 142 11.86 12.35 -7.34
#